data_AF-A0A348B0W4-F1
#
_entry.id   AF-A0A348B0W4-F1
#
_cell.length_a   1.000
_cell.length_b   1.000
_cell.length_c   1.000
_cell.angle_alpha   90.00
_cell.angle_beta   90.00
_cell.angle_gamma   90.00
#
_symmetry.space_group_name_H-M   'P 1'
#
loop_
_entity.id
_entity.type
_entity.pdbx_description
1 polymer ?
#
loop_
_entity_poly.entity_id
_entity_poly.type
_entity_poly.pdbx_seq_one_letter_code
_entity_poly.pdbx_strand_id
1 'polypeptide(L)'
;MTLLKKVFYGYVRRTDGMTLTQPLVAFGVTIVLILAIGYGGYKFLSIALEGKPSPLKTDRFEAGNIPTGEGRLWFPLQYYGYLLIYTTLEPIIVLLFLASSALTIQATYYLLFLVGALIIVLYPVINYAIRQINTISYWELRR
;
A
#
# COMPACT_ATOMS: atom_id res chain seq x y z
N MET A 1 -1.69 16.57 -38.75
CA MET A 1 -2.52 16.75 -37.54
C MET A 1 -3.85 15.96 -37.55
N THR A 2 -4.26 15.39 -38.69
CA THR A 2 -5.56 14.72 -38.87
C THR A 2 -5.57 13.24 -38.46
N LEU A 3 -4.44 12.54 -38.60
CA LEU A 3 -4.28 11.12 -38.26
C LEU A 3 -4.27 10.87 -36.74
N LEU A 4 -3.53 11.69 -35.99
CA LEU A 4 -3.50 11.63 -34.51
C LEU A 4 -4.88 11.86 -33.90
N LYS A 5 -5.64 12.84 -34.41
CA LYS A 5 -7.04 13.06 -33.98
C LYS A 5 -7.91 11.84 -34.28
N LYS A 6 -7.72 11.17 -35.43
CA LYS A 6 -8.51 9.98 -35.82
C LYS A 6 -8.18 8.75 -34.97
N VAL A 7 -6.92 8.55 -34.60
CA VAL A 7 -6.49 7.48 -33.69
C VAL A 7 -6.99 7.74 -32.26
N PHE A 8 -6.87 8.97 -31.77
CA PHE A 8 -7.35 9.34 -30.44
C PHE A 8 -8.88 9.29 -30.35
N TYR A 9 -9.61 9.83 -31.34
CA TYR A 9 -11.08 9.71 -31.41
C TYR A 9 -11.53 8.26 -31.60
N GLY A 10 -10.77 7.45 -32.36
CA GLY A 10 -11.07 6.03 -32.55
C GLY A 10 -10.85 5.22 -31.27
N TYR A 11 -9.86 5.59 -30.46
CA TYR A 11 -9.60 4.98 -29.15
C TYR A 11 -10.66 5.37 -28.12
N VAL A 12 -11.00 6.65 -28.04
CA VAL A 12 -12.05 7.17 -27.14
C VAL A 12 -13.43 6.63 -27.52
N ARG A 13 -13.77 6.56 -28.82
CA ARG A 13 -15.04 5.96 -29.27
C ARG A 13 -15.13 4.46 -28.96
N ARG A 14 -13.99 3.77 -28.81
CA ARG A 14 -13.95 2.35 -28.45
C ARG A 14 -14.19 2.12 -26.95
N THR A 15 -13.86 3.10 -26.11
CA THR A 15 -14.13 3.07 -24.66
C THR A 15 -15.59 3.40 -24.32
N ASP A 16 -16.33 4.04 -25.22
CA ASP A 16 -17.78 4.29 -25.08
C ASP A 16 -18.61 2.99 -24.99
N GLY A 17 -18.01 1.84 -25.31
CA GLY A 17 -18.62 0.51 -25.24
C GLY A 17 -18.27 -0.32 -24.00
N MET A 18 -17.46 0.19 -23.06
CA MET A 18 -17.21 -0.53 -21.81
C MET A 18 -18.41 -0.33 -20.87
N THR A 19 -19.38 -1.25 -20.95
CA THR A 19 -20.44 -1.33 -19.94
C THR A 19 -19.80 -1.55 -18.57
N LEU A 20 -20.36 -0.97 -17.49
CA LEU A 20 -19.89 -1.12 -16.10
C LEU A 20 -19.61 -2.60 -15.72
N THR A 21 -20.27 -3.54 -16.38
CA THR A 21 -20.05 -4.97 -16.25
C THR A 21 -18.61 -5.41 -16.57
N GLN A 22 -17.90 -4.78 -17.52
CA GLN A 22 -16.56 -5.19 -17.91
C GLN A 22 -15.50 -4.97 -16.82
N PRO A 23 -15.36 -3.76 -16.21
CA PRO A 23 -14.43 -3.58 -15.09
C PRO A 23 -14.86 -4.39 -13.87
N LEU A 24 -16.16 -4.48 -13.58
CA LEU A 24 -16.65 -5.30 -12.45
C LEU A 24 -16.31 -6.78 -12.62
N VAL A 25 -16.48 -7.32 -13.83
CA VAL A 25 -16.07 -8.70 -14.14
C VAL A 25 -14.56 -8.84 -14.07
N ALA A 26 -13.77 -7.91 -14.63
CA ALA A 26 -12.32 -7.98 -14.58
C ALA A 26 -11.80 -8.01 -13.13
N PHE A 27 -12.14 -7.00 -12.31
CA PHE A 27 -11.70 -6.94 -10.92
C PHE A 27 -12.32 -8.04 -10.06
N GLY A 28 -13.61 -8.30 -10.23
CA GLY A 28 -14.33 -9.31 -9.47
C GLY A 28 -13.79 -10.71 -9.71
N VAL A 29 -13.60 -11.10 -10.98
CA VAL A 29 -13.00 -12.40 -11.33
C VAL A 29 -11.57 -12.48 -10.80
N THR A 30 -10.75 -11.44 -10.96
CA THR A 30 -9.38 -11.44 -10.42
C THR A 30 -9.36 -11.62 -8.90
N ILE A 31 -10.20 -10.91 -8.14
CA ILE A 31 -10.27 -11.05 -6.69
C ILE A 31 -10.71 -12.47 -6.29
N VAL A 32 -11.76 -12.99 -6.94
CA VAL A 32 -12.26 -14.34 -6.67
C VAL A 32 -11.18 -15.38 -6.96
N LEU A 33 -10.46 -15.25 -8.08
CA LEU A 33 -9.36 -16.15 -8.43
C LEU A 33 -8.22 -16.08 -7.41
N ILE A 34 -7.81 -14.89 -6.97
CA ILE A 34 -6.77 -14.74 -5.94
C ILE A 34 -7.18 -15.43 -4.64
N LEU A 35 -8.41 -15.21 -4.19
CA LEU A 35 -8.93 -15.84 -2.97
C LEU A 35 -9.07 -17.35 -3.12
N ALA A 36 -9.59 -17.82 -4.26
CA ALA A 36 -9.74 -19.23 -4.55
C ALA A 36 -8.40 -19.95 -4.64
N ILE A 37 -7.39 -19.35 -5.28
CA ILE A 37 -6.04 -19.89 -5.36
C ILE A 37 -5.38 -19.88 -3.97
N GLY A 38 -5.49 -18.79 -3.21
CA GLY A 38 -4.90 -18.69 -1.88
C GLY A 38 -5.50 -19.72 -0.91
N TYR A 39 -6.82 -19.76 -0.81
CA TYR A 39 -7.53 -20.70 0.05
C TYR A 39 -7.42 -22.15 -0.44
N GLY A 40 -7.59 -22.37 -1.74
CA GLY A 40 -7.46 -23.67 -2.38
C GLY A 40 -6.06 -24.23 -2.22
N GLY A 41 -5.02 -23.40 -2.42
CA GLY A 41 -3.63 -23.76 -2.18
C GLY A 41 -3.36 -24.12 -0.72
N TYR A 42 -3.84 -23.30 0.22
CA TYR A 42 -3.78 -23.63 1.65
C TYR A 42 -4.44 -24.98 1.97
N LYS A 43 -5.65 -25.22 1.46
CA LYS A 43 -6.39 -26.47 1.68
C LYS A 43 -5.69 -27.67 1.06
N PHE A 44 -5.25 -27.55 -0.19
CA PHE A 44 -4.51 -28.58 -0.89
C PHE A 44 -3.25 -28.97 -0.10
N LEU A 45 -2.45 -28.00 0.32
CA LEU A 45 -1.25 -28.24 1.14
C LEU A 45 -1.60 -28.86 2.49
N SER A 46 -2.68 -28.42 3.14
CA SER A 46 -3.11 -28.97 4.43
C SER A 46 -3.55 -30.44 4.37
N ILE A 47 -4.01 -30.90 3.21
CA ILE A 47 -4.40 -32.31 2.98
C ILE A 47 -3.21 -33.13 2.49
N ALA A 48 -2.40 -32.57 1.58
CA ALA A 48 -1.27 -33.26 0.96
C ALA A 48 -0.08 -33.45 1.91
N LEU A 49 0.08 -32.58 2.90
CA LEU A 49 1.17 -32.65 3.88
C LEU A 49 0.67 -33.18 5.22
N GLU A 50 1.30 -34.23 5.73
CA GLU A 50 1.05 -34.71 7.08
C GLU A 50 1.58 -33.72 8.13
N GLY A 51 0.66 -33.08 8.85
CA GLY A 51 1.00 -32.34 10.06
C GLY A 51 1.35 -33.31 11.19
N LYS A 52 2.62 -33.37 11.59
CA LYS A 52 3.07 -34.07 12.82
C LYS A 52 3.24 -33.04 13.95
N PRO A 53 2.18 -32.68 14.69
CA PRO A 53 2.28 -31.71 15.77
C PRO A 53 3.15 -32.28 16.88
N SER A 54 4.00 -31.44 17.45
CA SER A 54 4.73 -31.73 18.68
C SER A 54 4.76 -30.46 19.53
N PRO A 55 4.86 -30.57 20.87
CA PRO A 55 4.91 -29.39 21.75
C PRO A 55 5.97 -28.37 21.30
N LEU A 56 7.15 -28.87 20.94
CA LEU A 56 8.27 -28.08 20.42
C LEU A 56 7.97 -27.34 19.10
N LYS A 57 7.06 -27.85 18.25
CA LYS A 57 6.64 -27.18 17.00
C LYS A 57 5.53 -26.14 17.23
N THR A 58 4.83 -26.22 18.35
CA THR A 58 3.76 -25.28 18.73
C THR A 58 4.24 -24.19 19.68
N ASP A 59 5.37 -24.41 20.34
CA ASP A 59 6.03 -23.46 21.22
C ASP A 59 6.66 -22.29 20.46
N ARG A 60 6.86 -21.17 21.16
CA ARG A 60 7.52 -19.98 20.60
C ARG A 60 8.98 -20.29 20.25
N PHE A 61 9.42 -19.79 19.11
CA PHE A 61 10.83 -19.85 18.73
C PHE A 61 11.67 -18.92 19.62
N GLU A 62 12.63 -19.49 20.37
CA GLU A 62 13.51 -18.76 21.30
C GLU A 62 14.99 -19.14 21.10
N ALA A 63 15.48 -19.08 19.86
CA ALA A 63 16.90 -19.28 19.50
C ALA A 63 17.58 -20.51 20.16
N GLY A 64 16.84 -21.62 20.33
CA GLY A 64 17.34 -22.86 20.93
C GLY A 64 17.07 -23.02 22.42
N ASN A 65 16.54 -21.99 23.10
CA ASN A 65 16.09 -22.08 24.48
C ASN A 65 14.63 -22.52 24.56
N ILE A 66 14.25 -23.15 25.68
CA ILE A 66 12.86 -23.41 26.00
C ILE A 66 12.20 -22.04 26.29
N PRO A 67 11.08 -21.70 25.62
CA PRO A 67 10.41 -20.43 25.86
C PRO A 67 9.93 -20.35 27.31
N THR A 68 10.44 -19.33 28.02
CA THR A 68 10.13 -19.10 29.43
C THR A 68 9.92 -17.61 29.69
N GLY A 69 9.03 -17.30 30.63
CA GLY A 69 8.74 -15.92 31.04
C GLY A 69 7.71 -15.20 30.15
N GLU A 70 7.50 -13.93 30.44
CA GLU A 70 6.62 -13.07 29.64
C GLU A 70 7.35 -12.57 28.40
N GLY A 71 6.65 -12.53 27.26
CA GLY A 71 7.20 -11.92 26.06
C GLY A 71 7.56 -10.47 26.29
N ARG A 72 8.59 -9.95 25.61
CA ARG A 72 8.97 -8.54 25.69
C ARG A 72 7.72 -7.65 25.48
N LEU A 73 7.30 -6.96 26.55
CA LEU A 73 6.14 -6.05 26.60
C LEU A 73 6.43 -4.67 26.00
N TRP A 74 7.65 -4.46 25.49
CA TRP A 74 8.09 -3.16 25.00
C TRP A 74 7.63 -3.03 23.55
N PHE A 75 6.56 -2.26 23.36
CA PHE A 75 6.05 -1.89 22.05
C PHE A 75 6.50 -0.46 21.72
N PRO A 76 7.67 -0.27 21.06
CA PRO A 76 8.03 1.05 20.60
C PRO A 76 6.99 1.51 19.58
N LEU A 77 6.25 2.59 19.89
CA LEU A 77 5.26 3.18 18.99
C LEU A 77 5.91 3.96 17.83
N GLN A 78 7.21 3.78 17.60
CA GLN A 78 7.94 4.40 16.49
C GLN A 78 7.27 4.11 15.13
N TYR A 79 6.79 2.88 14.92
CA TYR A 79 6.06 2.52 13.69
C TYR A 79 4.74 3.28 13.53
N TYR A 80 4.11 3.69 14.63
CA TYR A 80 2.90 4.49 14.58
C TYR A 80 3.18 5.88 14.00
N GLY A 81 4.32 6.50 14.37
CA GLY A 81 4.75 7.75 13.77
C GLY A 81 4.97 7.68 12.26
N TYR A 82 5.58 6.60 11.77
CA TYR A 82 5.72 6.38 10.32
C TYR A 82 4.36 6.16 9.63
N LEU A 83 3.45 5.46 10.28
CA LEU A 83 2.09 5.26 9.78
C LEU A 83 1.35 6.60 9.65
N LEU A 84 1.51 7.52 10.60
CA LEU A 84 0.93 8.86 10.51
C LEU A 84 1.48 9.66 9.32
N ILE A 85 2.79 9.62 9.07
CA ILE A 85 3.38 10.26 7.88
C ILE A 85 2.78 9.66 6.61
N TYR A 86 2.73 8.32 6.53
CA TYR A 86 2.17 7.61 5.38
C TYR A 86 0.71 8.02 5.11
N THR A 87 -0.17 7.91 6.11
CA THR A 87 -1.60 8.23 5.98
C THR A 87 -1.85 9.70 5.67
N THR A 88 -0.94 10.60 6.06
CA THR A 88 -1.03 12.02 5.71
C THR A 88 -0.64 12.28 4.24
N LEU A 89 0.39 11.61 3.74
CA LEU A 89 0.91 11.83 2.39
C LEU A 89 0.13 11.07 1.30
N GLU A 90 -0.40 9.90 1.63
CA GLU A 90 -1.17 9.06 0.70
C GLU A 90 -2.28 9.83 -0.05
N PRO A 91 -3.21 10.54 0.62
CA PRO A 91 -4.28 11.26 -0.09
C PRO A 91 -3.74 12.37 -0.99
N ILE A 92 -2.65 13.04 -0.60
CA ILE A 92 -2.01 14.08 -1.42
C ILE A 92 -1.47 13.46 -2.70
N ILE A 93 -0.80 12.31 -2.60
CA ILE A 93 -0.27 11.59 -3.76
C ILE A 93 -1.40 11.10 -4.68
N VAL A 94 -2.50 10.56 -4.12
CA VAL A 94 -3.67 10.14 -4.89
C VAL A 94 -4.29 11.31 -5.66
N LEU A 95 -4.43 12.47 -5.01
CA LEU A 95 -4.93 13.68 -5.67
C LEU A 95 -3.99 14.17 -6.78
N LEU A 96 -2.68 14.12 -6.57
CA LEU A 96 -1.70 14.46 -7.60
C LEU A 96 -1.75 13.49 -8.79
N PHE A 97 -1.93 12.20 -8.52
CA PHE A 97 -2.10 11.18 -9.55
C PHE A 97 -3.37 11.43 -10.38
N LEU A 98 -4.51 11.70 -9.73
CA LEU A 98 -5.75 12.07 -10.40
C LEU A 98 -5.60 13.35 -11.22
N ALA A 99 -4.97 14.39 -10.66
CA ALA A 99 -4.69 15.63 -11.37
C ALA A 99 -3.82 15.39 -12.61
N SER A 100 -2.83 14.51 -12.52
CA SER A 100 -1.95 14.15 -13.65
C SER A 100 -2.70 13.45 -14.79
N SER A 101 -3.73 12.66 -14.46
CA SER A 101 -4.52 11.90 -15.45
C SER A 101 -5.38 12.78 -16.37
N ALA A 102 -5.64 14.03 -15.97
CA ALA A 102 -6.51 14.97 -16.66
C ALA A 102 -5.76 16.05 -17.47
N LEU A 103 -4.42 15.93 -17.62
CA LEU A 103 -3.61 17.04 -18.13
C LEU A 103 -3.58 17.17 -19.66
N THR A 104 -3.63 18.42 -20.10
CA THR A 104 -3.15 18.88 -21.42
C THR A 104 -1.71 19.42 -21.29
N ILE A 105 -0.99 19.59 -22.41
CA ILE A 105 0.42 20.07 -22.41
C ILE A 105 0.59 21.39 -21.62
N GLN A 106 -0.38 22.30 -21.71
CA GLN A 106 -0.36 23.58 -20.99
C GLN A 106 -0.65 23.40 -19.48
N ALA A 107 -1.41 22.39 -19.10
CA ALA A 107 -1.71 22.07 -17.70
C ALA A 107 -0.52 21.42 -16.96
N THR A 108 0.44 20.85 -17.68
CA THR A 108 1.65 20.23 -17.11
C THR A 108 2.48 21.21 -16.28
N TYR A 109 2.62 22.47 -16.72
CA TYR A 109 3.39 23.48 -15.98
C TYR A 109 2.76 23.79 -14.62
N TYR A 110 1.43 23.85 -14.55
CA TYR A 110 0.72 24.07 -13.29
C TYR A 110 0.84 22.87 -12.35
N LEU A 111 0.82 21.64 -12.87
CA LEU A 111 1.07 20.45 -12.04
C LEU A 111 2.50 20.46 -11.49
N LEU A 112 3.50 20.77 -12.32
CA LEU A 112 4.90 20.85 -11.87
C LEU A 112 5.08 21.93 -10.81
N PHE A 113 4.45 23.09 -10.99
CA PHE A 113 4.44 24.14 -9.97
C PHE A 113 3.78 23.68 -8.67
N LEU A 114 2.62 23.04 -8.74
CA LEU A 114 1.91 22.50 -7.57
C LEU A 114 2.75 21.46 -6.82
N VAL A 115 3.34 20.51 -7.54
CA VAL A 115 4.23 19.49 -6.97
C VAL A 115 5.45 20.14 -6.32
N GLY A 116 6.08 21.10 -7.00
CA GLY A 116 7.20 21.87 -6.46
C GLY A 116 6.84 22.61 -5.17
N ALA A 117 5.69 23.30 -5.16
CA ALA A 117 5.19 24.01 -3.98
C ALA A 117 4.91 23.04 -2.81
N LEU A 118 4.28 21.90 -3.09
CA LEU A 118 4.03 20.86 -2.07
C LEU A 118 5.34 20.30 -1.50
N ILE A 119 6.35 20.04 -2.34
CA ILE A 119 7.66 19.58 -1.86
C ILE A 119 8.29 20.65 -0.95
N ILE A 120 8.29 21.92 -1.37
CA ILE A 120 8.87 23.01 -0.58
C ILE A 120 8.19 23.13 0.79
N VAL A 121 6.87 23.00 0.86
CA VAL A 121 6.10 23.13 2.10
C VAL A 121 6.21 21.88 2.98
N LEU A 122 6.09 20.69 2.39
CA LEU A 122 6.01 19.44 3.13
C LEU A 122 7.39 18.91 3.54
N TYR A 123 8.44 19.15 2.75
CA TYR A 123 9.79 18.67 3.05
C TYR A 123 10.28 19.02 4.46
N PRO A 124 10.24 20.29 4.93
CA PRO A 124 10.69 20.61 6.28
C PRO A 124 9.85 19.92 7.37
N VAL A 125 8.53 19.80 7.15
CA VAL A 125 7.60 19.15 8.09
C VAL A 125 7.90 17.66 8.20
N ILE A 126 8.05 16.97 7.06
CA ILE A 126 8.38 15.55 7.02
C ILE A 126 9.78 15.31 7.62
N ASN A 127 10.76 16.14 7.29
CA ASN A 127 12.12 16.01 7.84
C ASN A 127 12.11 16.12 9.37
N TYR A 128 11.39 17.11 9.91
CA TYR A 128 11.21 17.26 11.34
C TYR A 128 10.51 16.05 11.95
N ALA A 129 9.39 15.60 11.37
CA ALA A 129 8.64 14.46 11.85
C ALA A 129 9.49 13.18 11.91
N ILE A 130 10.28 12.88 10.87
CA ILE A 130 11.19 11.72 10.85
C ILE A 130 12.22 11.80 11.99
N ARG A 131 12.79 12.99 12.24
CA ARG A 131 13.73 13.17 13.35
C ARG A 131 13.08 12.91 14.71
N GLN A 132 11.84 13.34 14.91
CA GLN A 132 11.08 13.05 16.13
C GLN A 132 10.76 11.55 16.27
N ILE A 133 10.38 10.89 15.17
CA ILE A 133 10.07 9.46 15.16
C ILE A 133 11.29 8.61 15.55
N ASN A 134 12.48 8.97 15.06
CA ASN A 134 13.72 8.26 15.39
C ASN A 134 14.17 8.39 16.85
N THR A 135 13.55 9.29 17.62
CA THR A 135 13.88 9.48 19.02
C THR A 135 13.02 8.53 19.87
N ILE A 136 13.54 7.31 20.09
CA ILE A 136 12.83 6.20 20.75
C ILE A 136 12.19 6.62 22.08
N SER A 137 12.85 7.48 22.86
CA SER A 137 12.36 7.96 24.15
C SER A 137 10.99 8.65 24.10
N TYR A 138 10.59 9.20 22.95
CA TYR A 138 9.25 9.79 22.77
C TYR A 138 8.14 8.77 22.52
N TRP A 139 8.51 7.53 22.22
CA TRP A 139 7.60 6.46 21.81
C TRP A 139 7.61 5.28 22.79
N GLU A 140 8.28 5.45 23.94
CA GLU A 140 8.27 4.50 25.04
C GLU A 140 7.02 4.72 25.89
N LEU A 141 6.12 3.73 25.88
CA LEU A 141 5.08 3.61 26.92
C LEU A 141 5.68 2.87 28.11
N ARG A 142 6.41 3.59 28.95
CA ARG A 142 6.91 3.05 30.22
C ARG A 142 5.78 3.11 31.26
N ARG A 143 5.39 1.95 31.81
CA ARG A 143 4.62 1.89 33.07
C ARG A 143 5.53 2.21 34.24
#